data_AF-A0AAE1X8Q3-F1
#
_entry.id   AF-A0AAE1X8Q3-F1
#
_cell.length_a   1.000
_cell.length_b   1.000
_cell.length_c   1.000
_cell.angle_alpha   90.00
_cell.angle_beta   90.00
_cell.angle_gamma   90.00
#
_symmetry.space_group_name_H-M   'P 1'
#
loop_
_entity.id
_entity.type
_entity.pdbx_description
1 polymer ?
#
loop_
_entity_poly.entity_id
_entity_poly.type
_entity_poly.pdbx_seq_one_letter_code
_entity_poly.pdbx_strand_id
1 'polypeptide(L)'
;MAPPSDPVNSTFALLQSSKTDNSFQLRDGKLSVRDFPLLTEIPTNVTFKPFSSVCQSSEAPLPLFQRANSLSFKGGFLGFTQNTSADRLTNSLGKFTGRDFVSIFRFKTWWSTQWVGKSGSDVQMETQWVMLDVPEIKSYVVVIPIVEGKFRSALHPGKDGHMLICAESGSTQVKASSFDAIAYVHVSDNPYTLMKEAYTAVRVHLNTFKLIEEKNTTTPGE
;
A
#
# COMPACT_ATOMS: atom_id res chain seq x y z
N MET A 1 41.33 -6.41 46.83
CA MET A 1 40.22 -5.54 47.31
C MET A 1 39.50 -5.03 46.09
N ALA A 2 38.27 -5.49 45.86
CA ALA A 2 37.43 -4.99 44.77
C ALA A 2 36.84 -3.62 45.14
N PRO A 3 36.65 -2.69 44.19
CA PRO A 3 35.96 -1.44 44.47
C PRO A 3 34.45 -1.69 44.71
N PRO A 4 33.78 -0.86 45.52
CA PRO A 4 32.36 -1.00 45.78
C PRO A 4 31.54 -0.66 44.54
N SER A 5 30.49 -1.45 44.31
CA SER A 5 29.50 -1.31 43.25
C SER A 5 28.60 -0.10 43.48
N ASP A 6 28.63 0.87 42.57
CA ASP A 6 27.60 1.91 42.47
C ASP A 6 26.28 1.33 41.96
N PRO A 7 25.12 1.80 42.46
CA PRO A 7 23.83 1.32 42.02
C PRO A 7 23.60 1.75 40.56
N VAL A 8 23.31 0.76 39.71
CA VAL A 8 22.82 0.96 38.35
C VAL A 8 21.45 1.63 38.44
N ASN A 9 21.43 2.96 38.39
CA ASN A 9 20.23 3.70 38.02
C ASN A 9 19.93 3.34 36.56
N SER A 10 19.02 2.40 36.39
CA SER A 10 18.42 2.06 35.11
C SER A 10 17.74 3.30 34.56
N THR A 11 18.47 4.07 33.76
CA THR A 11 17.92 4.97 32.75
C THR A 11 17.22 4.11 31.70
N PHE A 12 16.08 3.52 32.07
CA PHE A 12 14.99 3.36 31.13
C PHE A 12 14.57 4.77 30.79
N ALA A 13 15.24 5.34 29.80
CA ALA A 13 14.67 6.40 29.01
C ALA A 13 13.31 5.86 28.58
N LEU A 14 12.29 6.37 29.26
CA LEU A 14 10.90 6.29 28.88
C LEU A 14 10.89 6.71 27.41
N LEU A 15 10.93 5.74 26.50
CA LEU A 15 10.57 5.94 25.11
C LEU A 15 9.11 6.34 25.20
N GLN A 16 8.91 7.65 25.35
CA GLN A 16 7.66 8.30 25.07
C GLN A 16 7.28 7.77 23.71
N SER A 17 6.27 6.91 23.69
CA SER A 17 5.52 6.58 22.49
C SER A 17 4.93 7.90 22.00
N SER A 18 5.75 8.67 21.28
CA SER A 18 5.23 9.68 20.38
C SER A 18 4.26 8.92 19.49
N LYS A 19 2.98 9.31 19.55
CA LYS A 19 2.01 8.89 18.53
C LYS A 19 2.70 9.18 17.20
N THR A 20 3.16 8.13 16.54
CA THR A 20 3.75 8.26 15.21
C THR A 20 2.56 8.54 14.33
N ASP A 21 2.34 9.82 14.02
CA ASP A 21 1.27 10.23 13.14
C ASP A 21 1.42 9.51 11.81
N ASN A 22 0.29 9.09 11.22
CA ASN A 22 0.32 8.43 9.93
C ASN A 22 0.94 9.38 8.90
N SER A 23 1.88 8.85 8.13
CA SER A 23 2.55 9.59 7.06
C SER A 23 1.57 10.03 5.97
N PHE A 24 0.41 9.38 5.87
CA PHE A 24 -0.63 9.67 4.90
C PHE A 24 -1.85 10.31 5.55
N GLN A 25 -2.43 11.29 4.86
CA GLN A 25 -3.69 11.91 5.22
C GLN A 25 -4.55 12.11 3.98
N LEU A 26 -5.80 11.66 4.02
CA LEU A 26 -6.81 12.00 3.02
C LEU A 26 -7.69 13.13 3.56
N ARG A 27 -7.61 14.31 2.94
CA ARG A 27 -8.38 15.49 3.35
C ARG A 27 -8.63 16.39 2.14
N ASP A 28 -9.83 16.98 2.07
CA ASP A 28 -10.18 17.99 1.07
C ASP A 28 -9.89 17.54 -0.39
N GLY A 29 -10.19 16.28 -0.70
CA GLY A 29 -9.96 15.69 -2.02
C GLY A 29 -8.47 15.47 -2.36
N LYS A 30 -7.58 15.43 -1.36
CA LYS A 30 -6.14 15.21 -1.55
C LYS A 30 -5.65 14.11 -0.63
N LEU A 31 -4.88 13.17 -1.18
CA LEU A 31 -4.08 12.24 -0.40
C LEU A 31 -2.68 12.84 -0.32
N SER A 32 -2.31 13.32 0.86
CA SER A 32 -1.00 13.87 1.14
C SER A 32 -0.11 12.86 1.85
N VAL A 33 1.19 12.92 1.58
CA VAL A 33 2.24 12.18 2.28
C VAL A 33 3.18 13.18 2.93
N ARG A 34 3.30 13.16 4.27
CA ARG A 34 4.06 14.16 5.06
C ARG A 34 3.74 15.59 4.63
N ASP A 35 2.44 15.92 4.63
CA ASP A 35 1.85 17.20 4.19
C ASP A 35 2.00 17.57 2.71
N PHE A 36 2.72 16.77 1.92
CA PHE A 36 2.86 17.00 0.49
C PHE A 36 1.77 16.28 -0.32
N PRO A 37 1.01 16.95 -1.20
CA PRO A 37 -0.08 16.34 -1.95
C PRO A 37 0.43 15.34 -3.01
N LEU A 38 0.18 14.04 -2.78
CA LEU A 38 0.56 12.97 -3.70
C LEU A 38 -0.47 12.80 -4.83
N LEU A 39 -1.75 12.71 -4.46
CA LEU A 39 -2.88 12.61 -5.37
C LEU A 39 -3.87 13.72 -5.04
N THR A 40 -4.44 14.33 -6.08
CA THR A 40 -5.42 15.42 -5.99
C THR A 40 -6.73 15.04 -6.65
N GLU A 41 -7.79 15.82 -6.44
CA GLU A 41 -9.12 15.55 -7.00
C GLU A 41 -9.61 14.12 -6.72
N ILE A 42 -9.34 13.65 -5.50
CA ILE A 42 -9.84 12.38 -5.02
C ILE A 42 -11.36 12.51 -4.82
N PRO A 43 -12.15 11.64 -5.47
CA PRO A 43 -13.60 11.63 -5.29
C PRO A 43 -14.00 11.41 -3.82
N THR A 44 -15.13 12.00 -3.42
CA THR A 44 -15.64 11.91 -2.03
C THR A 44 -16.05 10.49 -1.62
N ASN A 45 -16.20 9.59 -2.58
CA ASN A 45 -16.53 8.20 -2.34
C ASN A 45 -15.30 7.30 -2.07
N VAL A 46 -14.09 7.88 -2.11
CA VAL A 46 -12.84 7.20 -1.77
C VAL A 46 -12.54 7.39 -0.29
N THR A 47 -12.08 6.34 0.36
CA THR A 47 -11.67 6.37 1.77
C THR A 47 -10.20 6.00 1.91
N PHE A 48 -9.57 6.47 2.99
CA PHE A 48 -8.24 6.07 3.41
C PHE A 48 -8.30 5.58 4.86
N LYS A 49 -7.74 4.40 5.12
CA LYS A 49 -7.65 3.80 6.45
C LYS A 49 -6.19 3.45 6.76
N PRO A 50 -5.58 4.01 7.82
CA PRO A 50 -4.24 3.62 8.27
C PRO A 50 -4.08 2.11 8.44
N PHE A 51 -2.88 1.58 8.21
CA PHE A 51 -2.63 0.15 8.39
C PHE A 51 -3.05 -0.35 9.78
N SER A 52 -2.68 0.38 10.83
CA SER A 52 -3.00 0.03 12.23
C SER A 52 -4.48 0.04 12.55
N SER A 53 -5.30 0.75 11.77
CA SER A 53 -6.76 0.76 11.94
C SER A 53 -7.44 -0.46 11.31
N VAL A 54 -6.84 -1.03 10.27
CA VAL A 54 -7.38 -2.18 9.52
C VAL A 54 -6.83 -3.50 10.05
N CYS A 55 -5.53 -3.56 10.32
CA CYS A 55 -4.81 -4.76 10.72
C CYS A 55 -4.51 -4.76 12.22
N GLN A 56 -5.50 -5.08 13.04
CA GLN A 56 -5.34 -5.19 14.51
C GLN A 56 -4.78 -6.55 14.94
N SER A 57 -5.05 -7.59 14.15
CA SER A 57 -4.54 -8.94 14.32
C SER A 57 -4.28 -9.57 12.95
N SER A 58 -3.47 -10.63 12.91
CA SER A 58 -3.18 -11.38 11.69
C SER A 58 -2.71 -12.79 12.06
N GLU A 59 -3.01 -13.76 11.21
CA GLU A 59 -2.45 -15.12 11.30
C GLU A 59 -1.08 -15.24 10.60
N ALA A 60 -0.56 -14.16 10.03
CA ALA A 60 0.80 -14.13 9.51
C ALA A 60 1.82 -14.42 10.62
N PRO A 61 3.00 -14.97 10.29
CA PRO A 61 4.06 -15.22 11.28
C PRO A 61 4.32 -13.99 12.15
N LEU A 62 4.40 -14.20 13.48
CA LEU A 62 4.52 -13.12 14.46
C LEU A 62 5.65 -12.11 14.14
N PRO A 63 6.85 -12.53 13.69
CA PRO A 63 7.90 -11.57 13.30
C PRO A 63 7.49 -10.64 12.14
N LEU A 64 6.69 -11.13 11.19
CA LEU A 64 6.18 -10.31 10.08
C LEU A 64 5.10 -9.35 10.57
N PHE A 65 4.18 -9.82 11.41
CA PHE A 65 3.16 -8.97 12.00
C PHE A 65 3.78 -7.83 12.81
N GLN A 66 4.75 -8.13 13.67
CA GLN A 66 5.48 -7.13 14.45
C GLN A 66 6.21 -6.12 13.57
N ARG A 67 6.87 -6.57 12.49
CA ARG A 67 7.54 -5.69 11.52
C ARG A 67 6.57 -4.80 10.77
N ALA A 68 5.42 -5.33 10.32
CA ALA A 68 4.40 -4.52 9.67
C ALA A 68 3.80 -3.49 10.63
N ASN A 69 3.55 -3.89 11.89
CA ASN A 69 2.97 -3.02 12.89
C ASN A 69 3.91 -1.88 13.30
N SER A 70 5.22 -2.15 13.44
CA SER A 70 6.21 -1.10 13.75
C SER A 70 6.36 -0.06 12.64
N LEU A 71 5.95 -0.40 11.41
CA LEU A 71 5.96 0.47 10.24
C LEU A 71 4.56 0.90 9.81
N SER A 72 3.54 0.66 10.63
CA SER A 72 2.13 0.90 10.29
C SER A 72 1.85 2.36 9.92
N PHE A 73 2.55 3.30 10.56
CA PHE A 73 2.45 4.74 10.29
C PHE A 73 2.96 5.13 8.89
N LYS A 74 3.66 4.25 8.16
CA LYS A 74 4.16 4.53 6.81
C LYS A 74 3.17 4.18 5.71
N GLY A 75 1.99 3.65 6.01
CA GLY A 75 1.08 3.21 4.96
C GLY A 75 -0.36 2.95 5.41
N GLY A 76 -1.21 2.65 4.45
CA GLY A 76 -2.62 2.40 4.69
C GLY A 76 -3.35 1.95 3.45
N PHE A 77 -4.64 1.77 3.59
CA PHE A 77 -5.50 1.18 2.60
C PHE A 77 -6.43 2.23 2.00
N LEU A 78 -6.59 2.17 0.68
CA LEU A 78 -7.59 2.92 -0.06
C LEU A 78 -8.78 2.01 -0.34
N GLY A 79 -9.97 2.57 -0.15
CA GLY A 79 -11.26 1.94 -0.45
C GLY A 79 -12.14 2.88 -1.27
N PHE A 80 -13.25 2.36 -1.80
CA PHE A 80 -14.28 3.20 -2.42
C PHE A 80 -15.67 2.56 -2.34
N THR A 81 -16.70 3.39 -2.45
CA THR A 81 -18.11 2.95 -2.49
C THR A 81 -18.86 3.53 -3.68
N GLN A 82 -19.73 2.76 -4.31
CA GLN A 82 -20.64 3.18 -5.38
C GLN A 82 -22.08 2.83 -5.02
N ASN A 83 -23.05 3.51 -5.62
CA ASN A 83 -24.47 3.30 -5.34
C ASN A 83 -25.02 1.99 -5.92
N THR A 84 -24.35 1.45 -6.94
CA THR A 84 -24.81 0.27 -7.67
C THR A 84 -23.82 -0.86 -7.51
N SER A 85 -24.35 -2.04 -7.18
CA SER A 85 -23.56 -3.27 -7.08
C SER A 85 -23.31 -3.86 -8.46
N ALA A 86 -22.06 -4.23 -8.74
CA ALA A 86 -21.66 -4.85 -9.99
C ALA A 86 -20.55 -5.90 -9.77
N ASP A 87 -20.35 -6.76 -10.76
CA ASP A 87 -19.24 -7.71 -10.83
C ASP A 87 -17.95 -7.08 -11.36
N ARG A 88 -18.05 -5.86 -11.92
CA ARG A 88 -16.94 -5.01 -12.33
C ARG A 88 -17.23 -3.55 -12.02
N LEU A 89 -16.36 -2.91 -11.25
CA LEU A 89 -16.46 -1.49 -10.86
C LEU A 89 -15.15 -0.78 -11.18
N THR A 90 -15.25 0.45 -11.68
CA THR A 90 -14.08 1.32 -11.88
C THR A 90 -14.30 2.62 -11.13
N ASN A 91 -13.29 3.07 -10.39
CA ASN A 91 -13.31 4.31 -9.63
C ASN A 91 -12.00 5.07 -9.80
N SER A 92 -12.03 6.40 -9.75
CA SER A 92 -10.78 7.16 -9.67
C SER A 92 -10.20 7.12 -8.25
N LEU A 93 -8.88 7.01 -8.13
CA LEU A 93 -8.14 7.22 -6.89
C LEU A 93 -7.60 8.65 -6.76
N GLY A 94 -8.03 9.56 -7.65
CA GLY A 94 -7.46 10.89 -7.82
C GLY A 94 -6.49 10.97 -8.99
N LYS A 95 -5.83 12.12 -9.12
CA LYS A 95 -4.94 12.46 -10.22
C LYS A 95 -3.57 12.95 -9.77
N PHE A 96 -2.59 12.73 -10.63
CA PHE A 96 -1.27 13.35 -10.57
C PHE A 96 -0.75 13.65 -11.97
N THR A 97 0.06 14.69 -12.08
CA THR A 97 0.69 15.16 -13.33
C THR A 97 2.07 15.71 -13.02
N GLY A 98 3.03 15.50 -13.93
CA GLY A 98 4.40 15.97 -13.76
C GLY A 98 5.20 15.24 -12.67
N ARG A 99 4.78 14.02 -12.27
CA ARG A 99 5.45 13.21 -11.26
C ARG A 99 5.96 11.92 -11.88
N ASP A 100 7.28 11.76 -11.90
CA ASP A 100 7.92 10.58 -12.45
C ASP A 100 7.46 9.33 -11.68
N PHE A 101 7.16 8.28 -12.44
CA PHE A 101 6.82 6.97 -11.87
C PHE A 101 7.40 5.83 -12.68
N VAL A 102 7.54 4.69 -12.02
CA VAL A 102 7.71 3.38 -12.65
C VAL A 102 6.58 2.45 -12.20
N SER A 103 6.08 1.62 -13.10
CA SER A 103 5.01 0.67 -12.81
C SER A 103 5.28 -0.67 -13.49
N ILE A 104 4.61 -1.72 -13.04
CA ILE A 104 4.54 -3.00 -13.74
C ILE A 104 3.10 -3.26 -14.16
N PHE A 105 2.89 -3.60 -15.43
CA PHE A 105 1.57 -3.90 -15.96
C PHE A 105 1.54 -5.21 -16.73
N ARG A 106 0.36 -5.83 -16.77
CA ARG A 106 0.13 -7.08 -17.49
C ARG A 106 -0.42 -6.80 -18.88
N PHE A 107 0.35 -7.12 -19.92
CA PHE A 107 -0.12 -6.95 -21.31
C PHE A 107 -0.62 -8.25 -21.96
N LYS A 108 -0.30 -9.41 -21.36
CA LYS A 108 -0.88 -10.73 -21.67
C LYS A 108 -1.00 -11.52 -20.37
N THR A 109 -1.84 -12.55 -20.32
CA THR A 109 -2.19 -13.32 -19.11
C THR A 109 -1.00 -13.63 -18.18
N TRP A 110 0.14 -14.04 -18.75
CA TRP A 110 1.34 -14.45 -18.02
C TRP A 110 2.53 -13.51 -18.18
N TRP A 111 2.34 -12.36 -18.83
CA TRP A 111 3.44 -11.45 -19.18
C TRP A 111 3.21 -10.07 -18.59
N SER A 112 4.22 -9.63 -17.83
CA SER A 112 4.31 -8.27 -17.33
C SER A 112 5.56 -7.58 -17.85
N THR A 113 5.50 -6.26 -18.00
CA THR A 113 6.67 -5.43 -18.31
C THR A 113 6.58 -4.10 -17.56
N GLN A 114 7.70 -3.39 -17.48
CA GLN A 114 7.77 -2.09 -16.85
C GLN A 114 7.23 -0.99 -17.77
N TRP A 115 6.71 0.05 -17.14
CA TRP A 115 6.35 1.29 -17.80
C TRP A 115 6.80 2.48 -16.95
N VAL A 116 7.14 3.59 -17.60
CA VAL A 116 7.49 4.85 -16.94
C VAL A 116 6.64 5.96 -17.53
N GLY A 117 6.28 6.93 -16.70
CA GLY A 117 5.46 8.06 -17.11
C GLY A 117 5.52 9.18 -16.09
N LYS A 118 4.70 10.21 -16.33
CA LYS A 118 4.66 11.41 -15.47
C LYS A 118 3.25 11.77 -14.98
N SER A 119 2.23 11.02 -15.42
CA SER A 119 0.83 11.30 -15.08
C SER A 119 0.03 10.02 -14.85
N GLY A 120 -1.05 10.10 -14.07
CA GLY A 120 -1.98 8.97 -13.88
C GLY A 120 -2.60 8.49 -15.19
N SER A 121 -2.69 9.36 -16.21
CA SER A 121 -3.12 8.99 -17.57
C SER A 121 -2.07 8.17 -18.34
N ASP A 122 -0.81 8.18 -17.93
CA ASP A 122 0.25 7.40 -18.59
C ASP A 122 0.29 5.96 -18.08
N VAL A 123 -0.41 5.63 -16.99
CA VAL A 123 -0.48 4.28 -16.42
C VAL A 123 -1.04 3.31 -17.45
N GLN A 124 -0.44 2.13 -17.59
CA GLN A 124 -0.92 1.14 -18.54
C GLN A 124 -2.11 0.36 -18.00
N MET A 125 -2.92 -0.19 -18.90
CA MET A 125 -4.02 -1.09 -18.56
C MET A 125 -3.50 -2.30 -17.79
N GLU A 126 -4.27 -2.77 -16.80
CA GLU A 126 -3.90 -3.89 -15.92
C GLU A 126 -2.56 -3.67 -15.18
N THR A 127 -2.30 -2.45 -14.70
CA THR A 127 -1.13 -2.13 -13.86
C THR A 127 -1.26 -2.75 -12.47
N GLN A 128 -0.24 -3.50 -12.05
CA GLN A 128 -0.20 -4.29 -10.81
C GLN A 128 0.37 -3.53 -9.62
N TRP A 129 1.15 -2.49 -9.87
CA TRP A 129 1.58 -1.48 -8.89
C TRP A 129 2.20 -0.30 -9.63
N VAL A 130 2.18 0.87 -8.99
CA VAL A 130 2.92 2.07 -9.43
C VAL A 130 3.76 2.60 -8.28
N MET A 131 4.98 3.01 -8.58
CA MET A 131 5.91 3.64 -7.66
C MET A 131 6.19 5.06 -8.14
N LEU A 132 5.78 6.03 -7.34
CA LEU A 132 5.89 7.47 -7.58
C LEU A 132 7.17 7.99 -6.92
N ASP A 133 7.93 8.80 -7.65
CA ASP A 133 9.00 9.61 -7.07
C ASP A 133 8.40 10.83 -6.35
N VAL A 134 8.86 11.11 -5.14
CA VAL A 134 8.42 12.24 -4.31
C VAL A 134 9.65 13.00 -3.83
N PRO A 135 10.32 13.73 -4.74
CA PRO A 135 11.57 14.44 -4.43
C PRO A 135 11.38 15.51 -3.35
N GLU A 136 10.17 16.05 -3.21
CA GLU A 136 9.81 17.09 -2.24
C GLU A 136 10.03 16.62 -0.79
N ILE A 137 9.94 15.31 -0.55
CA ILE A 137 10.20 14.67 0.75
C ILE A 137 11.33 13.64 0.69
N LYS A 138 12.10 13.60 -0.41
CA LYS A 138 13.18 12.64 -0.67
C LYS A 138 12.73 11.20 -0.42
N SER A 139 11.57 10.82 -0.97
CA SER A 139 10.97 9.51 -0.74
C SER A 139 10.24 9.01 -1.97
N TYR A 140 9.85 7.75 -1.93
CA TYR A 140 9.06 7.07 -2.93
C TYR A 140 7.75 6.60 -2.30
N VAL A 141 6.67 6.62 -3.08
CA VAL A 141 5.39 6.06 -2.67
C VAL A 141 4.97 4.97 -3.64
N VAL A 142 4.58 3.81 -3.11
CA VAL A 142 3.96 2.75 -3.92
C VAL A 142 2.45 2.74 -3.73
N VAL A 143 1.71 2.49 -4.80
CA VAL A 143 0.29 2.12 -4.78
C VAL A 143 0.16 0.71 -5.35
N ILE A 144 -0.38 -0.21 -4.56
CA ILE A 144 -0.51 -1.64 -4.88
C ILE A 144 -2.00 -1.99 -4.84
N PRO A 145 -2.68 -2.18 -5.99
CA PRO A 145 -3.97 -2.86 -6.03
C PRO A 145 -3.87 -4.24 -5.38
N ILE A 146 -4.83 -4.55 -4.50
CA ILE A 146 -4.89 -5.82 -3.80
C ILE A 146 -6.27 -6.47 -3.99
N VAL A 147 -6.34 -7.74 -3.60
CA VAL A 147 -7.59 -8.50 -3.61
C VAL A 147 -8.39 -8.14 -2.37
N GLU A 148 -9.70 -7.93 -2.53
CA GLU A 148 -10.63 -7.77 -1.41
C GLU A 148 -11.83 -8.71 -1.59
N GLY A 149 -12.01 -9.62 -0.64
CA GLY A 149 -13.02 -10.67 -0.75
C GLY A 149 -12.84 -11.50 -2.03
N LYS A 150 -13.85 -11.46 -2.89
CA LYS A 150 -13.87 -12.18 -4.18
C LYS A 150 -13.46 -11.32 -5.38
N PHE A 151 -12.93 -10.11 -5.14
CA PHE A 151 -12.58 -9.16 -6.19
C PHE A 151 -11.09 -8.99 -6.28
N ARG A 152 -10.53 -9.14 -7.49
CA ARG A 152 -9.18 -8.64 -7.80
C ARG A 152 -9.25 -7.18 -8.19
N SER A 153 -8.14 -6.48 -8.08
CA SER A 153 -8.04 -5.12 -8.62
C SER A 153 -6.77 -4.86 -9.42
N ALA A 154 -6.82 -3.85 -10.28
CA ALA A 154 -5.70 -3.34 -11.06
C ALA A 154 -5.86 -1.83 -11.32
N LEU A 155 -4.74 -1.13 -11.57
CA LEU A 155 -4.76 0.28 -11.96
C LEU A 155 -4.92 0.41 -13.47
N HIS A 156 -5.78 1.34 -13.88
CA HIS A 156 -6.09 1.66 -15.28
C HIS A 156 -5.81 3.16 -15.52
N PRO A 157 -5.45 3.58 -16.75
CA PRO A 157 -5.34 5.00 -17.08
C PRO A 157 -6.71 5.65 -17.03
N GLY A 158 -6.78 6.81 -16.40
CA GLY A 158 -7.90 7.73 -16.50
C GLY A 158 -7.60 8.89 -17.45
N LYS A 159 -8.59 9.76 -17.65
CA LYS A 159 -8.42 11.02 -18.39
C LYS A 159 -7.88 12.10 -17.44
N ASP A 160 -7.30 13.16 -18.02
CA ASP A 160 -6.91 14.37 -17.29
C ASP A 160 -6.00 14.13 -16.07
N GLY A 161 -5.13 13.13 -16.19
CA GLY A 161 -4.16 12.71 -15.17
C GLY A 161 -4.72 11.83 -14.06
N HIS A 162 -6.00 11.44 -14.13
CA HIS A 162 -6.57 10.51 -13.17
C HIS A 162 -5.98 9.12 -13.30
N MET A 163 -5.72 8.50 -12.15
CA MET A 163 -5.43 7.08 -12.04
C MET A 163 -6.68 6.36 -11.55
N LEU A 164 -7.10 5.34 -12.28
CA LEU A 164 -8.30 4.57 -11.95
C LEU A 164 -7.91 3.24 -11.29
N ILE A 165 -8.80 2.73 -10.45
CA ILE A 165 -8.77 1.34 -9.98
C ILE A 165 -9.99 0.61 -10.53
N CYS A 166 -9.75 -0.59 -11.07
CA CYS A 166 -10.80 -1.49 -11.52
C CYS A 166 -10.84 -2.68 -10.57
N ALA A 167 -12.00 -2.93 -9.96
CA ALA A 167 -12.29 -4.11 -9.16
C ALA A 167 -13.18 -5.06 -9.97
N GLU A 168 -12.83 -6.35 -10.04
CA GLU A 168 -13.62 -7.35 -10.78
C GLU A 168 -13.63 -8.70 -10.09
N SER A 169 -14.78 -9.37 -10.10
CA SER A 169 -14.96 -10.72 -9.54
C SER A 169 -14.81 -11.83 -10.58
N GLY A 170 -14.94 -11.49 -11.87
CA GLY A 170 -15.00 -12.46 -12.96
C GLY A 170 -16.29 -13.28 -13.01
N SER A 171 -17.33 -12.90 -12.26
CA SER A 171 -18.61 -13.61 -12.22
C SER A 171 -19.78 -12.65 -12.03
N THR A 172 -20.75 -12.70 -12.95
CA THR A 172 -21.98 -11.88 -12.89
C THR A 172 -22.84 -12.12 -11.65
N GLN A 173 -22.58 -13.22 -10.93
CA GLN A 173 -23.27 -13.59 -9.68
C GLN A 173 -22.57 -13.04 -8.43
N VAL A 174 -21.31 -12.61 -8.54
CA VAL A 174 -20.54 -12.08 -7.43
C VAL A 174 -20.42 -10.58 -7.61
N LYS A 175 -21.30 -9.83 -6.95
CA LYS A 175 -21.38 -8.38 -7.05
C LYS A 175 -21.05 -7.69 -5.72
N ALA A 176 -20.43 -6.54 -5.79
CA ALA A 176 -20.17 -5.67 -4.65
C ALA A 176 -20.40 -4.21 -5.06
N SER A 177 -20.62 -3.35 -4.07
CA SER A 177 -20.77 -1.90 -4.26
C SER A 177 -19.78 -1.10 -3.41
N SER A 178 -19.00 -1.76 -2.55
CA SER A 178 -18.07 -1.10 -1.63
C SER A 178 -16.85 -1.96 -1.36
N PHE A 179 -15.71 -1.31 -1.19
CA PHE A 179 -14.44 -1.90 -0.83
C PHE A 179 -13.74 -1.03 0.21
N ASP A 180 -13.19 -1.64 1.25
CA ASP A 180 -12.52 -0.96 2.36
C ASP A 180 -11.00 -0.86 2.19
N ALA A 181 -10.41 -1.82 1.47
CA ALA A 181 -8.98 -2.02 1.35
C ALA A 181 -8.59 -2.62 -0.02
N ILE A 182 -9.09 -2.03 -1.11
CA ILE A 182 -8.86 -2.52 -2.47
C ILE A 182 -7.47 -2.15 -3.02
N ALA A 183 -6.80 -1.17 -2.40
CA ALA A 183 -5.40 -0.84 -2.71
C ALA A 183 -4.64 -0.47 -1.43
N TYR A 184 -3.33 -0.72 -1.43
CA TYR A 184 -2.42 -0.35 -0.37
C TYR A 184 -1.45 0.74 -0.82
N VAL A 185 -1.17 1.72 0.03
CA VAL A 185 -0.16 2.76 -0.17
C VAL A 185 0.90 2.72 0.91
N HIS A 186 2.15 2.97 0.55
CA HIS A 186 3.28 2.98 1.49
C HIS A 186 4.32 4.02 1.07
N VAL A 187 5.03 4.62 2.03
CA VAL A 187 6.14 5.56 1.78
C VAL A 187 7.44 5.04 2.37
N SER A 188 8.55 5.19 1.63
CA SER A 188 9.90 4.89 2.11
C SER A 188 10.92 5.77 1.38
N ASP A 189 12.05 6.05 2.01
CA ASP A 189 13.15 6.82 1.39
C ASP A 189 13.99 5.99 0.40
N ASN A 190 13.84 4.67 0.43
CA ASN A 190 14.53 3.73 -0.45
C ASN A 190 13.53 2.85 -1.21
N PRO A 191 13.62 2.74 -2.55
CA PRO A 191 12.64 2.01 -3.35
C PRO A 191 12.69 0.49 -3.15
N TYR A 192 13.83 -0.08 -2.75
CA TYR A 192 13.92 -1.51 -2.43
C TYR A 192 13.33 -1.83 -1.06
N THR A 193 13.57 -0.94 -0.09
CA THR A 193 12.93 -1.02 1.23
C THR A 193 11.43 -0.84 1.10
N LEU A 194 10.97 0.14 0.31
CA LEU A 194 9.56 0.40 0.01
C LEU A 194 8.82 -0.87 -0.40
N MET A 195 9.34 -1.62 -1.37
CA MET A 195 8.68 -2.83 -1.86
C MET A 195 8.66 -3.93 -0.79
N LYS A 196 9.72 -4.09 0.00
CA LYS A 196 9.77 -5.07 1.10
C LYS A 196 8.78 -4.72 2.21
N GLU A 197 8.76 -3.46 2.65
CA GLU A 197 7.86 -2.98 3.70
C GLU A 197 6.40 -3.09 3.24
N ALA A 198 6.09 -2.63 2.02
CA ALA A 198 4.74 -2.64 1.50
C ALA A 198 4.19 -4.05 1.31
N TYR A 199 4.96 -4.97 0.71
CA TYR A 199 4.52 -6.36 0.60
C TYR A 199 4.46 -7.08 1.94
N THR A 200 5.26 -6.69 2.94
CA THR A 200 5.11 -7.21 4.31
C THR A 200 3.75 -6.82 4.88
N ALA A 201 3.35 -5.55 4.74
CA ALA A 201 2.05 -5.08 5.18
C ALA A 201 0.89 -5.78 4.43
N VAL A 202 0.99 -5.90 3.10
CA VAL A 202 -0.01 -6.61 2.28
C VAL A 202 -0.08 -8.10 2.64
N ARG A 203 1.06 -8.75 2.90
CA ARG A 203 1.16 -10.15 3.37
C ARG A 203 0.45 -10.35 4.70
N VAL A 204 0.64 -9.42 5.64
CA VAL A 204 0.01 -9.45 6.96
C VAL A 204 -1.49 -9.20 6.86
N HIS A 205 -1.93 -8.29 6.00
CA HIS A 205 -3.34 -7.99 5.81
C HIS A 205 -4.09 -9.13 5.13
N LEU A 206 -3.61 -9.60 3.97
CA LEU A 206 -4.33 -10.58 3.17
C LEU A 206 -4.20 -11.99 3.72
N ASN A 207 -3.04 -12.33 4.27
CA ASN A 207 -2.70 -13.69 4.71
C ASN A 207 -2.88 -14.81 3.65
N THR A 208 -2.89 -14.49 2.35
CA THR A 208 -3.17 -15.46 1.27
C THR A 208 -1.96 -15.85 0.42
N PHE A 209 -0.79 -15.28 0.68
CA PHE A 209 0.44 -15.58 -0.06
C PHE A 209 1.63 -15.64 0.89
N LYS A 210 2.82 -15.95 0.37
CA LYS A 210 4.09 -15.94 1.11
C LYS A 210 5.11 -15.03 0.43
N LEU A 211 5.82 -14.25 1.23
CA LEU A 211 6.99 -13.49 0.80
C LEU A 211 8.13 -14.43 0.38
N ILE A 212 9.10 -13.90 -0.37
CA ILE A 212 10.27 -14.68 -0.77
C ILE A 212 11.06 -15.20 0.44
N GLU A 213 11.15 -14.43 1.52
CA GLU A 213 11.83 -14.83 2.76
C GLU A 213 11.11 -15.93 3.55
N GLU A 214 9.83 -16.18 3.25
CA GLU A 214 9.05 -17.30 3.82
C GLU A 214 9.16 -18.57 2.97
N LYS A 215 9.73 -18.48 1.76
CA LYS A 215 9.89 -19.62 0.84
C LYS A 215 11.25 -20.26 1.08
N ASN A 216 11.28 -21.32 1.89
CA ASN A 216 12.49 -22.12 2.10
C ASN A 216 12.89 -22.81 0.78
N THR A 217 14.15 -22.64 0.37
CA THR A 217 14.76 -23.40 -0.75
C THR A 217 15.61 -24.57 -0.26
N THR A 218 15.59 -24.89 1.03
CA THR A 218 16.33 -26.04 1.57
C THR A 218 15.62 -27.32 1.13
N THR A 219 16.21 -28.00 0.15
CA THR A 219 15.97 -29.43 -0.08
C THR A 219 16.14 -30.17 1.25
N PRO A 220 15.23 -31.06 1.66
CA PRO A 220 15.51 -32.02 2.73
C PRO A 220 16.80 -32.77 2.35
N GLY A 221 17.75 -32.82 3.28
CA GLY A 221 19.15 -33.18 3.04
C GLY A 221 19.36 -34.40 2.15
N GLU A 222 20.31 -34.26 1.22
CA GLU A 222 21.15 -35.35 0.73
C GLU A 222 22.02 -35.93 1.86
#